data_AF-A0A1C4FKL1-F1
#
_entry.id   AF-A0A1C4FKL1-F1
#
_cell.length_a   1.000
_cell.length_b   1.000
_cell.length_c   1.000
_cell.angle_alpha   90.00
_cell.angle_beta   90.00
_cell.angle_gamma   90.00
#
_symmetry.space_group_name_H-M   'P 1'
#
loop_
_entity.id
_entity.type
_entity.pdbx_description
1 polymer ?
#
loop_
_entity_poly.entity_id
_entity_poly.type
_entity_poly.pdbx_seq_one_letter_code
_entity_poly.pdbx_strand_id
1 'polypeptide(L)'
;MSPKSNQAPVGTVQSEHLSLNLLKANDFVAKAIRDRLAPHEILVVNICSSPGSGKTTLLQETGKRLKETLKMAVLVGDPETERDAIRIREAGVDCLQIVTGGMCHIEAQMILQALDHISYQGLDVLFIENVGNLVCPAAFDLGEDYRITIISSTEGDDKPKKYPRMFLTSELMLVSKADLLPYVPFSVAAVTQDAKDINPHLEVITISSLHGEGIDQWCEWLKAKVREKKQHTVAKALS
;
A
#
# COMPACT_ATOMS: atom_id res chain seq x y z
N MET A 1 -11.86 -6.89 -10.94
CA MET A 1 -11.86 -5.48 -10.46
C MET A 1 -11.41 -4.59 -11.61
N SER A 2 -11.92 -3.35 -11.69
CA SER A 2 -11.45 -2.35 -12.66
C SER A 2 -10.04 -1.85 -12.27
N PRO A 3 -9.17 -1.50 -13.24
CA PRO A 3 -7.84 -0.96 -12.93
C PRO A 3 -7.92 0.34 -12.14
N LYS A 4 -7.07 0.49 -11.12
CA LYS A 4 -7.01 1.70 -10.27
C LYS A 4 -6.59 2.95 -11.06
N SER A 5 -5.82 2.76 -12.13
CA SER A 5 -5.41 3.80 -13.08
C SER A 5 -6.60 4.53 -13.74
N ASN A 6 -7.77 3.90 -13.86
CA ASN A 6 -8.93 4.46 -14.55
C ASN A 6 -9.86 5.28 -13.63
N GLN A 7 -9.56 5.36 -12.33
CA GLN A 7 -10.36 6.17 -11.40
C GLN A 7 -9.89 7.63 -11.41
N ALA A 8 -10.82 8.55 -11.64
CA ALA A 8 -10.58 10.01 -11.63
C ALA A 8 -11.61 10.73 -10.74
N PRO A 9 -11.23 11.83 -10.05
CA PRO A 9 -12.17 12.64 -9.27
C PRO A 9 -13.26 13.30 -10.14
N VAL A 10 -14.45 13.53 -9.58
CA VAL A 10 -15.56 14.22 -10.25
C VAL A 10 -15.19 15.69 -10.51
N GLY A 11 -15.43 16.20 -11.73
CA GLY A 11 -15.25 17.62 -12.07
C GLY A 11 -13.90 18.00 -12.71
N THR A 12 -13.04 17.04 -13.08
CA THR A 12 -11.77 17.32 -13.77
C THR A 12 -11.87 17.15 -15.29
N VAL A 13 -11.31 18.07 -16.07
CA VAL A 13 -11.09 17.89 -17.52
C VAL A 13 -9.83 17.05 -17.72
N GLN A 14 -9.94 15.87 -18.34
CA GLN A 14 -8.78 15.10 -18.78
C GLN A 14 -8.30 15.65 -20.12
N SER A 15 -7.17 16.35 -20.12
CA SER A 15 -6.41 16.58 -21.36
C SER A 15 -5.84 15.24 -21.83
N GLU A 16 -6.05 14.87 -23.10
CA GLU A 16 -5.47 13.66 -23.68
C GLU A 16 -3.94 13.80 -23.78
N HIS A 17 -3.25 13.21 -22.81
CA HIS A 17 -1.79 13.13 -22.79
C HIS A 17 -1.33 11.74 -23.24
N LEU A 18 -0.13 11.68 -23.83
CA LEU A 18 0.61 10.44 -24.20
C LEU A 18 0.65 9.39 -23.07
N SER A 19 0.43 9.81 -21.82
CA SER A 19 0.36 9.00 -20.60
C SER A 19 -0.72 7.91 -20.63
N LEU A 20 -1.80 8.04 -21.40
CA LEU A 20 -2.87 7.03 -21.46
C LEU A 20 -2.38 5.67 -21.98
N ASN A 21 -1.47 5.65 -22.95
CA ASN A 21 -0.92 4.40 -23.48
C ASN A 21 0.03 3.73 -22.48
N LEU A 22 0.81 4.52 -21.72
CA LEU A 22 1.67 4.01 -20.65
C LEU A 22 0.85 3.38 -19.52
N LEU A 23 -0.23 4.04 -19.09
CA LEU A 23 -1.10 3.50 -18.04
C LEU A 23 -1.79 2.20 -18.49
N LYS A 24 -2.25 2.11 -19.74
CA LYS A 24 -2.82 0.86 -20.28
C LYS A 24 -1.78 -0.27 -20.34
N ALA A 25 -0.54 0.04 -20.73
CA ALA A 25 0.54 -0.94 -20.71
C ALA A 25 0.86 -1.41 -19.28
N ASN A 26 0.91 -0.48 -18.32
CA ASN A 26 1.06 -0.79 -16.91
C ASN A 26 -0.07 -1.69 -16.40
N ASP A 27 -1.33 -1.39 -16.73
CA ASP A 27 -2.48 -2.20 -16.32
C ASP A 27 -2.45 -3.63 -16.88
N PHE A 28 -1.96 -3.78 -18.11
CA PHE A 28 -1.74 -5.10 -18.70
C PHE A 28 -0.74 -5.92 -17.87
N VAL A 29 0.37 -5.30 -17.44
CA VAL A 29 1.37 -5.94 -16.57
C VAL A 29 0.82 -6.19 -15.16
N ALA A 30 0.05 -5.26 -14.60
CA ALA A 30 -0.62 -5.42 -13.32
C ALA A 30 -1.59 -6.62 -13.32
N LYS A 31 -2.29 -6.83 -14.44
CA LYS A 31 -3.10 -8.03 -14.63
C LYS A 31 -2.24 -9.30 -14.64
N ALA A 32 -1.12 -9.29 -15.35
CA ALA A 32 -0.21 -10.44 -15.40
C ALA A 32 0.35 -10.80 -14.00
N ILE A 33 0.63 -9.80 -13.15
CA ILE A 33 1.01 -10.03 -11.75
C ILE A 33 -0.10 -10.72 -10.97
N ARG A 34 -1.34 -10.22 -11.07
CA ARG A 34 -2.49 -10.86 -10.41
C ARG A 34 -2.67 -12.29 -10.88
N ASP A 35 -2.58 -12.55 -12.18
CA ASP A 35 -2.70 -13.89 -12.75
C ASP A 35 -1.58 -14.81 -12.26
N ARG A 36 -0.34 -14.31 -12.18
CA ARG A 36 0.84 -15.05 -11.69
C ARG A 36 0.71 -15.44 -10.21
N LEU A 37 0.19 -14.53 -9.37
CA LEU A 37 0.08 -14.73 -7.93
C LEU A 37 -1.22 -15.41 -7.50
N ALA A 38 -2.25 -15.44 -8.35
CA ALA A 38 -3.56 -16.01 -8.03
C ALA A 38 -3.51 -17.47 -7.52
N PRO A 39 -2.74 -18.40 -8.13
CA PRO A 39 -2.65 -19.78 -7.65
C PRO A 39 -2.00 -19.94 -6.27
N HIS A 40 -1.27 -18.92 -5.83
CA HIS A 40 -0.53 -18.94 -4.57
C HIS A 40 -1.32 -18.31 -3.41
N GLU A 41 -2.50 -17.74 -3.68
CA GLU A 41 -3.39 -17.14 -2.66
C GLU A 41 -2.73 -16.04 -1.81
N ILE A 42 -1.71 -15.39 -2.35
CA ILE A 42 -0.93 -14.35 -1.66
C ILE A 42 -1.74 -13.07 -1.64
N LEU A 43 -1.90 -12.47 -0.46
CA LEU A 43 -2.45 -11.13 -0.33
C LEU A 43 -1.40 -10.11 -0.74
N VAL A 44 -1.65 -9.32 -1.78
CA VAL A 44 -0.73 -8.28 -2.23
C VAL A 44 -1.19 -6.92 -1.72
N VAL A 45 -0.34 -6.23 -0.96
CA VAL A 45 -0.67 -4.97 -0.28
C VAL A 45 0.31 -3.86 -0.69
N ASN A 46 -0.19 -2.79 -1.30
CA ASN A 46 0.60 -1.62 -1.68
C ASN A 46 0.47 -0.51 -0.64
N ILE A 47 1.57 -0.14 0.02
CA ILE A 47 1.60 0.90 1.04
C ILE A 47 2.15 2.20 0.41
N CYS A 48 1.28 3.21 0.32
CA CYS A 48 1.58 4.53 -0.21
C CYS A 48 1.55 5.58 0.89
N SER A 49 2.41 6.60 0.82
CA SER A 49 2.44 7.69 1.81
C SER A 49 3.27 8.87 1.32
N SER A 50 3.27 10.00 2.04
CA SER A 50 4.34 11.00 1.92
C SER A 50 5.68 10.46 2.44
N PRO A 51 6.84 11.05 2.09
CA PRO A 51 8.11 10.75 2.74
C PRO A 51 8.03 10.91 4.26
N GLY A 52 8.63 9.99 5.02
CA GLY A 52 8.68 10.08 6.49
C GLY A 52 7.36 9.80 7.23
N SER A 53 6.33 9.28 6.56
CA SER A 53 5.04 8.94 7.19
C SER A 53 5.06 7.69 8.07
N GLY A 54 6.16 6.92 8.03
CA GLY A 54 6.37 5.75 8.90
C GLY A 54 6.08 4.38 8.28
N LYS A 55 6.09 4.25 6.93
CA LYS A 55 5.87 2.97 6.23
C LYS A 55 6.80 1.85 6.71
N THR A 56 8.11 2.08 6.64
CA THR A 56 9.11 1.10 7.08
C THR A 56 8.91 0.71 8.55
N THR A 57 8.67 1.68 9.44
CA THR A 57 8.44 1.41 10.87
C THR A 57 7.17 0.59 11.09
N LEU A 58 6.09 0.88 10.37
CA LEU A 58 4.88 0.06 10.38
C LEU A 58 5.17 -1.39 9.96
N LEU A 59 5.93 -1.57 8.88
CA LEU A 59 6.28 -2.91 8.38
C LEU A 59 7.19 -3.67 9.35
N GLN A 60 8.15 -3.00 9.99
CA GLN A 60 8.97 -3.60 11.05
C GLN A 60 8.11 -4.09 12.22
N GLU A 61 7.18 -3.26 12.71
CA GLU A 61 6.30 -3.61 13.83
C GLU A 61 5.27 -4.68 13.47
N THR A 62 4.80 -4.69 12.22
CA THR A 62 3.95 -5.74 11.66
C THR A 62 4.70 -7.07 11.63
N GLY A 63 5.95 -7.06 11.12
CA GLY A 63 6.85 -8.20 11.10
C GLY A 63 7.03 -8.82 12.48
N LYS A 64 7.40 -8.01 13.48
CA LYS A 64 7.61 -8.46 14.86
C LYS A 64 6.38 -9.15 15.46
N ARG A 65 5.18 -8.65 15.18
CA ARG A 65 3.92 -9.17 15.75
C ARG A 65 3.37 -10.38 15.01
N LEU A 66 3.56 -10.45 13.68
CA LEU A 66 2.88 -11.44 12.84
C LEU A 66 3.79 -12.55 12.32
N LYS A 67 5.12 -12.47 12.45
CA LYS A 67 6.07 -13.46 11.90
C LYS A 67 5.79 -14.92 12.31
N GLU A 68 5.22 -15.16 13.49
CA GLU A 68 4.88 -16.51 13.96
C GLU A 68 3.55 -17.04 13.37
N THR A 69 2.75 -16.15 12.76
CA THR A 69 1.39 -16.45 12.28
C THR A 69 1.21 -16.27 10.78
N LEU A 70 2.00 -15.41 10.14
CA LEU A 70 1.96 -15.12 8.72
C LEU A 70 3.38 -15.08 8.17
N LYS A 71 3.59 -15.74 7.03
CA LYS A 71 4.79 -15.59 6.20
C LYS A 71 4.64 -14.33 5.36
N MET A 72 5.57 -13.40 5.55
CA MET A 72 5.51 -12.07 4.94
C MET A 72 6.81 -11.76 4.20
N ALA A 73 6.67 -11.00 3.11
CA ALA A 73 7.79 -10.48 2.35
C ALA A 73 7.48 -9.04 1.90
N VAL A 74 8.52 -8.24 1.68
CA VAL A 74 8.40 -6.84 1.27
C VAL A 74 9.23 -6.56 0.02
N LEU A 75 8.63 -5.88 -0.95
CA LEU A 75 9.31 -5.20 -2.04
C LEU A 75 9.37 -3.71 -1.70
N VAL A 76 10.58 -3.16 -1.50
CA VAL A 76 10.77 -1.76 -1.12
C VAL A 76 11.22 -0.94 -2.32
N GLY A 77 10.43 0.04 -2.76
CA GLY A 77 10.83 1.01 -3.77
C GLY A 77 11.52 2.21 -3.15
N ASP A 78 12.83 2.30 -3.33
CA ASP A 78 13.64 3.46 -2.91
C ASP A 78 14.48 3.95 -4.10
N PRO A 79 14.69 5.27 -4.26
CA PRO A 79 15.49 5.82 -5.35
C PRO A 79 16.91 5.25 -5.43
N GLU A 80 17.58 5.05 -4.28
CA GLU A 80 19.03 4.78 -4.29
C GLU A 80 19.54 3.88 -3.15
N THR A 81 18.85 3.75 -2.01
CA THR A 81 19.46 3.14 -0.80
C THR A 81 18.78 1.87 -0.30
N GLU A 82 19.57 0.89 0.15
CA GLU A 82 19.07 -0.33 0.80
C GLU A 82 18.55 -0.12 2.24
N ARG A 83 18.52 1.13 2.72
CA ARG A 83 18.36 1.43 4.15
C ARG A 83 17.09 0.82 4.73
N ASP A 84 15.97 0.94 4.02
CA ASP A 84 14.70 0.43 4.50
C ASP A 84 14.60 -1.10 4.34
N ALA A 85 15.18 -1.66 3.29
CA ALA A 85 15.24 -3.12 3.12
C ALA A 85 16.06 -3.81 4.23
N ILE A 86 17.20 -3.23 4.62
CA ILE A 86 18.02 -3.72 5.74
C ILE A 86 17.21 -3.72 7.04
N ARG A 87 16.56 -2.60 7.34
CA ARG A 87 15.76 -2.42 8.56
C ARG A 87 14.60 -3.43 8.66
N ILE A 88 13.98 -3.77 7.54
CA ILE A 88 12.90 -4.76 7.49
C ILE A 88 13.46 -6.18 7.68
N ARG A 89 14.60 -6.52 7.07
CA ARG A 89 15.28 -7.81 7.28
C ARG A 89 15.70 -8.00 8.74
N GLU A 90 16.19 -6.97 9.39
CA GLU A 90 16.52 -6.99 10.83
C GLU A 90 15.29 -7.28 11.72
N ALA A 91 14.08 -6.96 11.25
CA ALA A 91 12.83 -7.30 11.93
C ALA A 91 12.36 -8.75 11.66
N GLY A 92 13.11 -9.52 10.87
CA GLY A 92 12.83 -10.91 10.53
C GLY A 92 11.85 -11.11 9.38
N VAL A 93 11.71 -10.12 8.50
CA VAL A 93 10.84 -10.19 7.30
C VAL A 93 11.71 -10.20 6.04
N ASP A 94 11.43 -11.13 5.12
CA ASP A 94 12.13 -11.18 3.84
C ASP A 94 11.89 -9.90 3.06
N CYS A 95 12.96 -9.28 2.55
CA CYS A 95 12.85 -7.98 1.89
C CYS A 95 13.81 -7.86 0.72
N LEU A 96 13.26 -7.46 -0.42
CA LEU A 96 13.98 -7.13 -1.64
C LEU A 96 13.80 -5.65 -1.97
N GLN A 97 14.89 -4.96 -2.31
CA GLN A 97 14.82 -3.59 -2.79
C GLN A 97 14.56 -3.57 -4.31
N ILE A 98 13.71 -2.63 -4.73
CA ILE A 98 13.54 -2.20 -6.10
C ILE A 98 14.18 -0.81 -6.22
N VAL A 99 15.28 -0.73 -6.97
CA VAL A 99 15.94 0.56 -7.28
C VAL A 99 15.12 1.25 -8.37
N THR A 100 14.46 2.35 -8.03
CA THR A 100 13.55 3.02 -8.97
C THR A 100 14.25 3.95 -9.96
N GLY A 101 15.56 4.20 -9.78
CA GLY A 101 16.35 5.04 -10.68
C GLY A 101 15.89 6.50 -10.73
N GLY A 102 15.40 7.02 -9.60
CA GLY A 102 14.89 8.39 -9.48
C GLY A 102 13.40 8.56 -9.82
N MET A 103 12.69 7.48 -10.18
CA MET A 103 11.25 7.53 -10.43
C MET A 103 10.46 7.82 -9.14
N CYS A 104 9.42 8.65 -9.26
CA CYS A 104 8.57 9.08 -8.14
C CYS A 104 7.51 8.06 -7.69
N HIS A 105 7.53 6.85 -8.27
CA HIS A 105 6.59 5.75 -8.03
C HIS A 105 7.21 4.42 -8.50
N ILE A 106 6.60 3.31 -8.08
CA ILE A 106 6.86 1.97 -8.65
C ILE A 106 5.89 1.72 -9.81
N GLU A 107 6.36 1.06 -10.86
CA GLU A 107 5.54 0.56 -11.98
C GLU A 107 5.33 -0.96 -11.88
N ALA A 108 4.25 -1.48 -12.46
CA ALA A 108 3.95 -2.91 -12.43
C ALA A 108 5.10 -3.76 -13.02
N GLN A 109 5.78 -3.28 -14.07
CA GLN A 109 6.92 -4.00 -14.66
C GLN A 109 8.04 -4.26 -13.66
N MET A 110 8.30 -3.31 -12.74
CA MET A 110 9.31 -3.46 -11.70
C MET A 110 8.92 -4.55 -10.69
N ILE A 111 7.64 -4.62 -10.32
CA ILE A 111 7.11 -5.70 -9.46
C ILE A 111 7.21 -7.05 -10.15
N LEU A 112 6.79 -7.14 -11.42
CA LEU A 112 6.82 -8.39 -12.16
C LEU A 112 8.24 -8.97 -12.26
N GLN A 113 9.25 -8.13 -12.47
CA GLN A 113 10.66 -8.52 -12.44
C GLN A 113 11.14 -8.90 -11.04
N ALA A 114 10.76 -8.14 -10.02
CA ALA A 114 11.13 -8.44 -8.64
C ALA A 114 10.59 -9.81 -8.17
N LEU A 115 9.46 -10.27 -8.71
CA LEU A 115 8.92 -11.60 -8.45
C LEU A 115 9.86 -12.73 -8.90
N ASP A 116 10.76 -12.50 -9.87
CA ASP A 116 11.75 -13.50 -10.28
C ASP A 116 12.92 -13.64 -9.28
N HIS A 117 13.03 -12.71 -8.33
CA HIS A 117 14.15 -12.61 -7.39
C HIS A 117 13.74 -12.81 -5.92
N ILE A 118 12.45 -13.06 -5.65
CA ILE A 118 11.94 -13.31 -4.31
C ILE A 118 11.23 -14.67 -4.26
N SER A 119 11.45 -15.42 -3.17
CA SER A 119 10.70 -16.65 -2.94
C SER A 119 9.33 -16.31 -2.38
N TYR A 120 8.29 -16.61 -3.13
CA TYR A 120 6.90 -16.38 -2.71
C TYR A 120 6.11 -17.68 -2.48
N GLN A 121 6.81 -18.83 -2.43
CA GLN A 121 6.17 -20.12 -2.18
C GLN A 121 5.69 -20.21 -0.72
N GLY A 122 4.37 -20.36 -0.55
CA GLY A 122 3.75 -20.43 0.78
C GLY A 122 3.75 -19.09 1.52
N LEU A 123 3.96 -17.98 0.82
CA LEU A 123 3.85 -16.64 1.37
C LEU A 123 2.37 -16.30 1.60
N ASP A 124 2.05 -15.66 2.73
CA ASP A 124 0.69 -15.23 3.03
C ASP A 124 0.44 -13.80 2.55
N VAL A 125 1.43 -12.91 2.73
CA VAL A 125 1.34 -11.49 2.37
C VAL A 125 2.61 -11.03 1.67
N LEU A 126 2.43 -10.36 0.53
CA LEU A 126 3.47 -9.59 -0.14
C LEU A 126 3.15 -8.11 0.01
N PHE A 127 4.00 -7.38 0.74
CA PHE A 127 3.91 -5.94 0.82
C PHE A 127 4.74 -5.29 -0.29
N ILE A 128 4.22 -4.19 -0.83
CA ILE A 128 4.94 -3.26 -1.69
C ILE A 128 5.03 -1.96 -0.90
N GLU A 129 6.22 -1.63 -0.39
CA GLU A 129 6.48 -0.30 0.18
C GLU A 129 6.80 0.65 -0.97
N ASN A 130 5.82 1.48 -1.36
CA ASN A 130 5.97 2.38 -2.50
C ASN A 130 6.88 3.57 -2.19
N VAL A 131 7.29 4.29 -3.23
CA VAL A 131 8.02 5.55 -3.07
C VAL A 131 7.18 6.53 -2.25
N GLY A 132 7.82 7.32 -1.37
CA GLY A 132 7.16 8.36 -0.59
C GLY A 132 6.59 9.47 -1.47
N ASN A 133 5.36 9.31 -1.96
CA ASN A 133 4.65 10.26 -2.80
C ASN A 133 3.13 9.98 -2.77
N LEU A 134 2.31 11.02 -2.60
CA LEU A 134 0.84 10.92 -2.66
C LEU A 134 0.23 11.21 -4.04
N VAL A 135 1.05 11.59 -5.03
CA VAL A 135 0.61 11.96 -6.38
C VAL A 135 0.86 10.84 -7.37
N CYS A 136 2.13 10.54 -7.67
CA CYS A 136 2.48 9.60 -8.74
C CYS A 136 1.91 8.19 -8.50
N PRO A 137 2.09 7.57 -7.32
CA PRO A 137 1.67 6.17 -7.10
C PRO A 137 0.15 5.95 -7.22
N ALA A 138 -0.65 7.00 -7.00
CA ALA A 138 -2.11 6.91 -7.12
C ALA A 138 -2.57 6.52 -8.54
N ALA A 139 -1.75 6.78 -9.56
CA ALA A 139 -2.09 6.51 -10.94
C ALA A 139 -1.75 5.09 -11.44
N PHE A 140 -0.89 4.37 -10.73
CA PHE A 140 -0.33 3.10 -11.20
C PHE A 140 -0.91 1.94 -10.41
N ASP A 141 -1.58 1.03 -11.12
CA ASP A 141 -1.98 -0.26 -10.59
C ASP A 141 -0.74 -1.19 -10.59
N LEU A 142 -0.42 -1.82 -9.47
CA LEU A 142 0.72 -2.73 -9.33
C LEU A 142 0.29 -4.21 -9.30
N GLY A 143 -0.98 -4.48 -9.52
CA GLY A 143 -1.55 -5.81 -9.33
C GLY A 143 -1.91 -6.09 -7.87
N GLU A 144 -1.91 -5.08 -7.01
CA GLU A 144 -2.28 -5.23 -5.60
C GLU A 144 -3.75 -5.59 -5.43
N ASP A 145 -4.05 -6.26 -4.31
CA ASP A 145 -5.41 -6.49 -3.82
C ASP A 145 -5.90 -5.26 -3.03
N TYR A 146 -5.02 -4.71 -2.19
CA TYR A 146 -5.32 -3.57 -1.34
C TYR A 146 -4.23 -2.51 -1.44
N ARG A 147 -4.64 -1.25 -1.58
CA ARG A 147 -3.81 -0.06 -1.47
C ARG A 147 -4.15 0.64 -0.17
N ILE A 148 -3.10 0.96 0.57
CA ILE A 148 -3.18 1.47 1.92
C ILE A 148 -2.41 2.79 1.96
N THR A 149 -3.12 3.87 2.26
CA THR A 149 -2.52 5.21 2.35
C THR A 149 -2.19 5.52 3.79
N ILE A 150 -0.93 5.86 4.07
CA ILE A 150 -0.52 6.37 5.38
C ILE A 150 -0.43 7.90 5.30
N ILE A 151 -1.07 8.57 6.27
CA ILE A 151 -0.92 10.01 6.52
C ILE A 151 -0.46 10.17 7.96
N SER A 152 0.66 10.85 8.15
CA SER A 152 1.18 11.20 9.48
C SER A 152 0.45 12.41 10.05
N SER A 153 0.19 12.39 11.36
CA SER A 153 -0.35 13.54 12.11
C SER A 153 0.47 14.83 11.92
N THR A 154 1.75 14.70 11.59
CA THR A 154 2.68 15.82 11.32
C THR A 154 2.52 16.46 9.94
N GLU A 155 1.67 15.93 9.05
CA GLU A 155 1.52 16.44 7.69
C GLU A 155 0.43 17.49 7.56
N GLY A 156 -0.53 17.53 8.48
CA GLY A 156 -1.77 18.32 8.40
C GLY A 156 -2.95 17.48 7.89
N ASP A 157 -4.15 17.75 8.41
CA ASP A 157 -5.38 16.96 8.21
C ASP A 157 -6.12 17.25 6.89
N ASP A 158 -5.60 18.17 6.07
CA ASP A 158 -6.18 18.58 4.78
C ASP A 158 -5.74 17.74 3.57
N LYS A 159 -4.92 16.71 3.78
CA LYS A 159 -4.33 15.90 2.70
C LYS A 159 -5.34 15.22 1.79
N PRO A 160 -6.48 14.70 2.26
CA PRO A 160 -7.43 14.06 1.37
C PRO A 160 -7.90 14.96 0.24
N LYS A 161 -8.33 16.18 0.56
CA LYS A 161 -8.77 17.16 -0.45
C LYS A 161 -7.65 17.63 -1.37
N LYS A 162 -6.39 17.66 -0.89
CA LYS A 162 -5.21 18.00 -1.71
C LYS A 162 -4.78 16.89 -2.66
N TYR A 163 -4.99 15.62 -2.30
CA TYR A 163 -4.54 14.46 -3.08
C TYR A 163 -5.66 13.45 -3.33
N PRO A 164 -6.80 13.88 -3.91
CA PRO A 164 -8.04 13.09 -3.89
C PRO A 164 -7.92 11.72 -4.55
N ARG A 165 -7.12 11.60 -5.61
CA ARG A 165 -6.91 10.32 -6.31
C ARG A 165 -6.29 9.24 -5.43
N MET A 166 -5.39 9.61 -4.51
CA MET A 166 -4.77 8.64 -3.60
C MET A 166 -5.83 8.00 -2.70
N PHE A 167 -6.70 8.81 -2.10
CA PHE A 167 -7.74 8.34 -1.19
C PHE A 167 -8.89 7.66 -1.93
N LEU A 168 -9.18 8.08 -3.16
CA LEU A 168 -10.15 7.42 -4.04
C LEU A 168 -9.74 5.97 -4.36
N THR A 169 -8.44 5.73 -4.56
CA THR A 169 -7.89 4.43 -5.01
C THR A 169 -7.41 3.53 -3.87
N SER A 170 -7.59 3.95 -2.62
CA SER A 170 -7.18 3.21 -1.43
C SER A 170 -8.39 2.59 -0.74
N GLU A 171 -8.19 1.41 -0.16
CA GLU A 171 -9.21 0.71 0.62
C GLU A 171 -9.10 1.02 2.11
N LEU A 172 -7.91 1.39 2.59
CA LEU A 172 -7.64 1.74 3.98
C LEU A 172 -6.72 2.96 4.08
N MET A 173 -7.07 3.89 4.97
CA MET A 173 -6.20 4.96 5.42
C MET A 173 -5.69 4.68 6.85
N LEU A 174 -4.38 4.80 7.03
CA LEU A 174 -3.74 4.78 8.34
C LEU A 174 -3.35 6.20 8.73
N VAL A 175 -3.91 6.70 9.84
CA VAL A 175 -3.44 7.94 10.46
C VAL A 175 -2.30 7.59 11.41
N SER A 176 -1.06 7.84 10.98
CA SER A 176 0.14 7.45 11.73
C SER A 176 0.66 8.54 12.67
N LYS A 177 1.55 8.14 13.57
CA LYS A 177 2.14 9.00 14.62
C LYS A 177 1.08 9.62 15.51
N ALA A 178 0.08 8.82 15.90
CA ALA A 178 -1.01 9.25 16.78
C ALA A 178 -0.50 9.76 18.14
N ASP A 179 0.66 9.27 18.58
CA ASP A 179 1.37 9.75 19.77
C ASP A 179 1.76 11.23 19.73
N LEU A 180 1.81 11.83 18.53
CA LEU A 180 2.12 13.25 18.37
C LEU A 180 0.88 14.15 18.35
N LEU A 181 -0.34 13.60 18.34
CA LEU A 181 -1.59 14.37 18.28
C LEU A 181 -1.69 15.48 19.36
N PRO A 182 -1.23 15.30 20.61
CA PRO A 182 -1.23 16.38 21.60
C PRO A 182 -0.34 17.58 21.27
N TYR A 183 0.59 17.43 20.33
CA TYR A 183 1.62 18.42 20.03
C TYR A 183 1.49 19.07 18.64
N VAL A 184 0.56 18.58 17.80
CA VAL A 184 0.37 19.08 16.43
C VAL A 184 -1.08 19.47 16.18
N PRO A 185 -1.35 20.50 15.37
CA PRO A 185 -2.71 20.90 15.03
C PRO A 185 -3.30 19.96 13.97
N PHE A 186 -3.65 18.75 14.37
CA PHE A 186 -4.21 17.71 13.49
C PHE A 186 -5.47 17.12 14.10
N SER A 187 -6.56 17.09 13.33
CA SER A 187 -7.81 16.44 13.71
C SER A 187 -8.02 15.13 12.96
N VAL A 188 -7.98 14.02 13.69
CA VAL A 188 -8.33 12.68 13.14
C VAL A 188 -9.75 12.66 12.58
N ALA A 189 -10.68 13.39 13.21
CA ALA A 189 -12.05 13.48 12.73
C ALA A 189 -12.14 14.25 11.41
N ALA A 190 -11.42 15.37 11.28
CA ALA A 190 -11.43 16.17 10.05
C ALA A 190 -10.84 15.42 8.87
N VAL A 191 -9.64 14.82 9.02
CA VAL A 191 -9.02 14.03 7.95
C VAL A 191 -9.89 12.83 7.55
N THR A 192 -10.56 12.19 8.52
CA THR A 192 -11.45 11.06 8.27
C THR A 192 -12.66 11.50 7.45
N GLN A 193 -13.28 12.63 7.80
CA GLN A 193 -14.41 13.17 7.05
C GLN A 193 -14.00 13.51 5.62
N ASP A 194 -12.91 14.26 5.46
CA ASP A 194 -12.42 14.67 4.15
C ASP A 194 -12.07 13.48 3.26
N ALA A 195 -11.49 12.42 3.84
CA ALA A 195 -11.18 11.20 3.10
C ALA A 195 -12.43 10.41 2.70
N LYS A 196 -13.45 10.36 3.57
CA LYS A 196 -14.73 9.69 3.26
C LYS A 196 -15.61 10.47 2.30
N ASP A 197 -15.50 11.79 2.25
CA ASP A 197 -16.15 12.62 1.22
C ASP A 197 -15.64 12.26 -0.19
N ILE A 198 -14.37 11.83 -0.29
CA ILE A 198 -13.75 11.37 -1.54
C ILE A 198 -14.06 9.89 -1.81
N ASN A 199 -13.97 9.06 -0.78
CA ASN A 199 -14.22 7.62 -0.87
C ASN A 199 -15.06 7.14 0.33
N PRO A 200 -16.39 7.03 0.17
CA PRO A 200 -17.29 6.62 1.25
C PRO A 200 -17.02 5.23 1.83
N HIS A 201 -16.30 4.37 1.10
CA HIS A 201 -15.97 3.00 1.50
C HIS A 201 -14.60 2.88 2.19
N LEU A 202 -13.84 3.97 2.27
CA LEU A 202 -12.50 3.98 2.87
C LEU A 202 -12.58 3.65 4.36
N GLU A 203 -11.88 2.58 4.75
CA GLU A 203 -11.65 2.27 6.16
C GLU A 203 -10.58 3.19 6.74
N VAL A 204 -10.65 3.48 8.05
CA VAL A 204 -9.67 4.34 8.73
C VAL A 204 -9.24 3.73 10.05
N ILE A 205 -7.93 3.62 10.26
CA ILE A 205 -7.33 3.19 11.53
C ILE A 205 -6.31 4.24 11.97
N THR A 206 -6.37 4.63 13.24
CA THR A 206 -5.38 5.52 13.85
C THR A 206 -4.31 4.68 14.55
N ILE A 207 -3.04 4.95 14.28
CA ILE A 207 -1.92 4.14 14.78
C ILE A 207 -0.77 4.98 15.35
N SER A 208 -0.10 4.41 16.34
CA SER A 208 1.26 4.76 16.72
C SER A 208 2.13 3.52 16.65
N SER A 209 2.99 3.41 15.63
CA SER A 209 3.92 2.28 15.52
C SER A 209 4.96 2.27 16.66
N LEU A 210 5.26 3.44 17.24
CA LEU A 210 6.23 3.54 18.35
C LEU A 210 5.63 3.08 19.68
N HIS A 211 4.36 3.39 19.94
CA HIS A 211 3.69 3.05 21.20
C HIS A 211 2.74 1.85 21.10
N GLY A 212 2.56 1.29 19.90
CA GLY A 212 1.73 0.11 19.65
C GLY A 212 0.24 0.40 19.51
N GLU A 213 -0.22 1.63 19.75
CA GLU A 213 -1.62 2.01 19.61
C GLU A 213 -2.12 1.71 18.18
N GLY A 214 -3.27 1.06 18.07
CA GLY A 214 -3.89 0.70 16.79
C GLY A 214 -3.16 -0.38 15.97
N ILE A 215 -1.95 -0.80 16.37
CA ILE A 215 -1.19 -1.81 15.62
C ILE A 215 -1.87 -3.18 15.68
N ASP A 216 -2.48 -3.54 16.81
CA ASP A 216 -3.21 -4.81 16.91
C ASP A 216 -4.45 -4.81 15.99
N GLN A 217 -5.16 -3.67 15.91
CA GLN A 217 -6.29 -3.51 14.99
C GLN A 217 -5.84 -3.64 13.52
N TRP A 218 -4.72 -3.01 13.16
CA TRP A 218 -4.08 -3.15 11.86
C TRP A 218 -3.73 -4.62 11.55
N CYS A 219 -3.10 -5.31 12.50
CA CYS A 219 -2.73 -6.72 12.36
C CYS A 219 -3.95 -7.65 12.22
N GLU A 220 -5.03 -7.38 12.94
CA GLU A 220 -6.29 -8.13 12.77
C GLU A 220 -6.94 -7.87 11.42
N TRP A 221 -6.92 -6.62 10.94
CA TRP A 221 -7.40 -6.28 9.60
C TRP A 221 -6.63 -7.06 8.54
N LEU A 222 -5.30 -7.09 8.61
CA LEU A 222 -4.45 -7.88 7.69
C LEU A 222 -4.79 -9.38 7.75
N LYS A 223 -4.88 -9.96 8.95
CA LYS A 223 -5.22 -11.38 9.12
C LYS A 223 -6.61 -11.70 8.54
N ALA A 224 -7.58 -10.80 8.69
CA ALA A 224 -8.88 -10.93 8.06
C ALA A 224 -8.77 -10.94 6.53
N LYS A 225 -8.00 -10.02 5.94
CA LYS A 225 -7.82 -9.96 4.48
C LYS A 225 -7.08 -11.16 3.91
N VAL A 226 -6.11 -11.72 4.64
CA VAL A 226 -5.47 -12.99 4.26
C VAL A 226 -6.48 -14.14 4.25
N ARG A 227 -7.33 -14.25 5.29
CA ARG A 227 -8.38 -15.29 5.34
C ARG A 227 -9.37 -15.13 4.18
N GLU A 228 -9.81 -13.91 3.90
CA GLU A 228 -10.70 -13.61 2.77
C GLU A 228 -10.05 -14.00 1.43
N LYS A 229 -8.77 -13.70 1.22
CA LYS A 229 -8.04 -14.03 -0.02
C LYS A 229 -8.01 -15.55 -0.28
N LYS A 230 -7.69 -16.34 0.75
CA LYS A 230 -7.65 -17.80 0.67
C LYS A 230 -9.05 -18.40 0.43
N GLN A 231 -10.07 -17.88 1.09
CA GLN A 231 -11.45 -18.37 0.92
C GLN A 231 -12.01 -18.11 -0.48
N HIS A 232 -11.74 -16.94 -1.07
CA HIS A 232 -12.21 -16.62 -2.43
C HIS A 232 -11.61 -17.54 -3.50
N THR A 233 -10.35 -17.95 -3.35
CA THR A 233 -9.72 -18.87 -4.30
C THR A 233 -10.33 -20.27 -4.21
N VAL A 234 -10.58 -20.78 -2.99
CA VAL A 234 -11.27 -22.07 -2.79
C VAL A 234 -12.67 -22.06 -3.41
N ALA A 235 -13.44 -20.99 -3.21
CA ALA A 235 -14.78 -20.87 -3.80
C ALA A 235 -14.75 -20.88 -5.35
N LYS A 236 -13.75 -20.22 -5.95
CA LYS A 236 -13.58 -20.16 -7.41
C LYS A 236 -13.08 -21.48 -8.01
N ALA A 237 -12.35 -22.29 -7.26
CA ALA A 237 -11.91 -23.62 -7.70
C ALA A 237 -13.04 -24.67 -7.69
N LEU A 238 -14.12 -24.41 -6.95
CA LEU A 238 -15.30 -25.29 -6.83
C LEU A 238 -16.45 -24.91 -7.76
N SER A 239 -16.34 -23.81 -8.50
CA SER A 239 -17.32 -23.28 -9.47
C SER A 239 -16.87 -23.49 -10.91
#